data_AF-A0A971KHM1-F1
#
_entry.id   AF-A0A971KHM1-F1
#
_cell.length_a   1.000
_cell.length_b   1.000
_cell.length_c   1.000
_cell.angle_alpha   90.00
_cell.angle_beta   90.00
_cell.angle_gamma   90.00
#
_symmetry.space_group_name_H-M   'P 1'
#
loop_
_entity.id
_entity.type
_entity.pdbx_description
1 polymer ?
#
loop_
_entity_poly.entity_id
_entity_poly.type
_entity_poly.pdbx_seq_one_letter_code
_entity_poly.pdbx_strand_id
1 'polypeptide(L)'
;FMAYIILLCAIIVFQVFKNQNDVLNVLVSAGNGLLLRSFPFAGWMAGVADGILRGEYLQAAFWLGISVLAFLAMLSAMSRSNREYYEDVLASTETAFNALSAAKEGSAAAPTPQKIRVGKSGLGKGEGASALFYKHMLERRRSRNFILSPSEIIFALVIIGFSFFMSKSGIIPVIAFSSYMMVFSVTMGRFNLELMKPYIYLIPEPPFKKLIFAISEMFPFALVEALIIFLPVGYILGLTAFETALCVIVRVSFGFLFTGGIIIVERIWGGSLSKMAGVLLYFLVDIIIVIPAIALAVFVALSGFNLFSETAAILIPLGVGNVLSALLILFLCRNMLQYAET
;
A
#
# COMPACT_ATOMS: atom_id res chain seq x y z
N PHE A 1 12.32 -1.27 21.69
CA PHE A 1 10.99 -0.65 21.56
C PHE A 1 10.11 -1.40 20.56
N MET A 2 10.40 -1.40 19.25
CA MET A 2 9.60 -2.09 18.23
C MET A 2 9.37 -3.60 18.51
N ALA A 3 10.40 -4.33 18.96
CA ALA A 3 10.26 -5.75 19.31
C ALA A 3 9.27 -6.01 20.48
N TYR A 4 9.17 -5.08 21.44
CA TYR A 4 8.25 -5.17 22.57
C TYR A 4 6.80 -4.91 22.13
N ILE A 5 6.59 -3.94 21.23
CA ILE A 5 5.28 -3.67 20.61
C ILE A 5 4.82 -4.88 19.79
N ILE A 6 5.71 -5.46 18.98
CA ILE A 6 5.41 -6.64 18.16
C ILE A 6 5.04 -7.84 19.06
N LEU A 7 5.75 -8.04 20.17
CA LEU A 7 5.44 -9.10 21.14
C LEU A 7 4.07 -8.88 21.80
N LEU A 8 3.74 -7.65 22.20
CA LEU A 8 2.44 -7.30 22.76
C LEU A 8 1.31 -7.57 21.77
N CYS A 9 1.45 -7.12 20.52
CA CYS A 9 0.48 -7.38 19.46
C CYS A 9 0.34 -8.89 19.20
N ALA A 10 1.44 -9.64 19.16
CA ALA A 10 1.41 -11.09 18.95
C ALA A 10 0.69 -11.84 20.08
N ILE A 11 0.88 -11.43 21.34
CA ILE A 11 0.21 -12.02 22.50
C ILE A 11 -1.29 -11.71 22.49
N ILE A 12 -1.68 -10.47 22.17
CA ILE A 12 -3.09 -10.07 22.06
C ILE A 12 -3.77 -10.85 20.93
N VAL A 13 -3.12 -10.96 19.76
CA VAL A 13 -3.62 -11.74 18.63
C VAL A 13 -3.76 -13.23 19.02
N PHE A 14 -2.77 -13.82 19.68
CA PHE A 14 -2.82 -15.21 20.12
C PHE A 14 -3.96 -15.47 21.13
N GLN A 15 -4.22 -14.54 22.05
CA GLN A 15 -5.32 -14.64 23.02
C GLN A 15 -6.70 -14.51 22.36
N VAL A 16 -6.83 -13.63 21.37
CA VAL A 16 -8.07 -13.49 20.56
C VAL A 16 -8.31 -14.74 19.71
N PHE A 17 -7.26 -15.35 19.17
CA PHE A 17 -7.36 -16.62 18.44
C PHE A 17 -7.88 -17.78 19.31
N LYS A 18 -7.53 -17.80 20.60
CA LYS A 18 -7.94 -18.86 21.53
C LYS A 18 -9.39 -18.73 22.00
N ASN A 19 -9.90 -17.50 22.09
CA ASN A 19 -11.24 -17.18 22.63
C ASN A 19 -12.07 -16.37 21.61
N GLN A 20 -12.47 -16.99 20.51
CA GLN A 20 -13.20 -16.34 19.41
C GLN A 20 -14.60 -15.83 19.79
N ASN A 21 -15.22 -16.39 20.84
CA ASN A 21 -16.59 -16.07 21.21
C ASN A 21 -16.72 -14.84 22.14
N ASP A 22 -15.61 -14.32 22.67
CA ASP A 22 -15.64 -13.29 23.72
C ASP A 22 -14.54 -12.23 23.55
N VAL A 23 -14.41 -11.74 22.32
CA VAL A 23 -13.33 -10.86 21.87
C VAL A 23 -13.23 -9.56 22.68
N LEU A 24 -14.37 -8.97 23.07
CA LEU A 24 -14.39 -7.75 23.87
C LEU A 24 -13.78 -7.96 25.26
N ASN A 25 -14.13 -9.05 25.93
CA ASN A 25 -13.58 -9.37 27.25
C ASN A 25 -12.07 -9.70 27.18
N VAL A 26 -11.62 -10.33 26.09
CA VAL A 26 -10.20 -10.58 25.83
C VAL A 26 -9.44 -9.28 25.60
N LEU A 27 -10.00 -8.33 24.84
CA LEU A 27 -9.36 -7.04 24.60
C LEU A 27 -9.32 -6.17 25.87
N VAL A 28 -10.39 -6.17 26.67
CA VAL A 28 -10.45 -5.42 27.94
C VAL A 28 -9.49 -6.03 28.97
N SER A 29 -9.39 -7.35 29.04
CA SER A 29 -8.43 -8.02 29.94
C SER A 29 -6.98 -7.83 29.49
N ALA A 30 -6.71 -7.85 28.18
CA ALA A 30 -5.40 -7.52 27.63
C ALA A 30 -5.03 -6.05 27.88
N GLY A 31 -6.00 -5.14 27.73
CA GLY A 31 -5.84 -3.71 27.99
C GLY A 31 -5.52 -3.40 29.46
N ASN A 32 -6.07 -4.19 30.38
CA ASN A 32 -5.82 -4.07 31.81
C ASN A 32 -4.67 -4.97 32.32
N GLY A 33 -4.07 -5.76 31.44
CA GLY A 33 -3.04 -6.73 31.79
C GLY A 33 -1.72 -6.09 32.22
N LEU A 34 -0.94 -6.85 32.98
CA LEU A 34 0.38 -6.42 33.49
C LEU A 34 1.34 -5.99 32.37
N LEU A 35 1.22 -6.59 31.19
CA LEU A 35 2.07 -6.33 30.01
C LEU A 35 1.83 -4.96 29.38
N LEU A 36 0.60 -4.44 29.42
CA LEU A 36 0.31 -3.08 28.95
C LEU A 36 0.68 -2.06 30.03
N ARG A 37 0.46 -2.39 31.31
CA ARG A 37 0.87 -1.54 32.46
C ARG A 37 2.39 -1.41 32.58
N SER A 38 3.16 -2.40 32.13
CA SER A 38 4.63 -2.30 32.08
C SER A 38 5.15 -1.43 30.94
N PHE A 39 4.29 -0.91 30.05
CA PHE A 39 4.70 0.04 29.02
C PHE A 39 5.09 1.39 29.67
N PRO A 40 6.30 1.91 29.44
CA PRO A 40 6.78 3.12 30.08
C PRO A 40 5.87 4.32 29.82
N PHE A 41 5.62 5.11 30.88
CA PHE A 41 4.75 6.29 30.93
C PHE A 41 3.27 6.03 30.59
N ALA A 42 2.92 5.47 29.42
CA ALA A 42 1.53 5.24 29.06
C ALA A 42 0.87 4.17 29.96
N GLY A 43 1.55 3.04 30.19
CA GLY A 43 1.07 1.97 31.06
C GLY A 43 1.08 2.36 32.53
N TRP A 44 2.10 3.12 32.97
CA TRP A 44 2.20 3.60 34.35
C TRP A 44 1.13 4.65 34.67
N MET A 45 0.86 5.59 33.76
CA MET A 45 -0.21 6.57 33.94
C MET A 45 -1.59 5.90 33.94
N ALA A 46 -1.81 4.87 33.12
CA ALA A 46 -3.01 4.04 33.20
C ALA A 46 -3.11 3.32 34.56
N GLY A 47 -1.99 2.82 35.10
CA GLY A 47 -1.92 2.22 36.44
C GLY A 47 -2.20 3.21 37.58
N VAL A 48 -1.79 4.47 37.45
CA VAL A 48 -2.15 5.55 38.38
C VAL A 48 -3.66 5.81 38.34
N ALA A 49 -4.23 5.96 37.15
CA ALA A 49 -5.67 6.21 36.98
C ALA A 49 -6.51 5.04 37.52
N ASP A 50 -6.14 3.79 37.21
CA ASP A 50 -6.84 2.60 37.70
C ASP A 50 -6.75 2.47 39.23
N GLY A 51 -5.58 2.72 39.83
CA GLY A 51 -5.41 2.69 41.29
C GLY A 51 -6.25 3.76 42.01
N ILE A 52 -6.36 4.96 41.43
CA ILE A 52 -7.23 6.02 41.98
C ILE A 52 -8.70 5.63 41.88
N LEU A 53 -9.14 5.10 40.73
CA LEU A 53 -10.53 4.71 40.49
C LEU A 53 -10.98 3.53 41.38
N ARG A 54 -10.07 2.64 41.76
CA ARG A 54 -10.33 1.49 42.65
C ARG A 54 -10.13 1.81 44.14
N GLY A 55 -9.65 3.01 44.48
CA GLY A 55 -9.32 3.40 45.86
C GLY A 55 -8.03 2.77 46.42
N GLU A 56 -7.21 2.15 45.56
CA GLU A 56 -5.93 1.53 45.92
C GLU A 56 -4.77 2.54 45.80
N TYR A 57 -4.72 3.49 46.73
CA TYR A 57 -3.74 4.59 46.71
C TYR A 57 -2.27 4.12 46.73
N LEU A 58 -1.99 2.97 47.34
CA LEU A 58 -0.64 2.38 47.38
C LEU A 58 -0.16 1.99 45.96
N GLN A 59 -1.04 1.39 45.17
CA GLN A 59 -0.75 0.98 43.80
C GLN A 59 -0.57 2.21 42.89
N ALA A 60 -1.41 3.23 43.06
CA ALA A 60 -1.27 4.50 42.34
C ALA A 60 0.06 5.21 42.68
N ALA A 61 0.44 5.25 43.96
CA ALA A 61 1.71 5.84 44.39
C ALA A 61 2.94 5.10 43.83
N PHE A 62 2.87 3.77 43.74
CA PHE A 62 3.93 2.96 43.14
C PHE A 62 4.17 3.29 41.66
N TRP A 63 3.10 3.31 40.84
CA TRP A 63 3.21 3.64 39.41
C TRP A 63 3.65 5.09 39.17
N LEU A 64 3.21 6.01 40.02
CA LEU A 64 3.64 7.41 39.98
C LEU A 64 5.13 7.53 40.35
N GLY A 65 5.59 6.81 41.38
CA GLY A 65 7.00 6.78 41.79
C GLY A 65 7.93 6.27 40.68
N ILE A 66 7.56 5.19 40.00
CA ILE A 66 8.32 4.67 38.84
C ILE A 66 8.38 5.71 37.72
N SER A 67 7.26 6.39 37.44
CA SER A 67 7.19 7.42 36.40
C SER A 67 8.11 8.61 36.69
N VAL A 68 8.16 9.07 37.95
CA VAL A 68 9.06 10.15 38.37
C VAL A 68 10.52 9.73 38.30
N LEU A 69 10.86 8.52 38.76
CA LEU A 69 12.23 8.00 38.68
C LEU A 69 12.71 7.86 37.22
N ALA A 70 11.84 7.37 36.34
CA ALA A 70 12.14 7.28 34.92
C ALA A 70 12.34 8.67 34.28
N PHE A 71 11.53 9.66 34.68
CA PHE A 71 11.69 11.04 34.22
C PHE A 71 13.02 11.65 34.67
N LEU A 72 13.42 11.46 35.94
CA LEU A 72 14.71 11.93 36.45
C LEU A 72 15.90 11.22 35.79
N ALA A 73 15.78 9.92 35.53
CA ALA A 73 16.78 9.16 34.79
C ALA A 73 16.93 9.69 33.35
N MET A 74 15.82 10.02 32.70
CA MET A 74 15.83 10.61 31.35
C MET A 74 16.47 12.00 31.34
N LEU A 75 16.14 12.87 32.30
CA LEU A 75 16.80 14.18 32.46
C LEU A 75 18.31 14.04 32.69
N SER A 76 18.72 13.06 33.49
CA SER A 76 20.13 12.77 33.76
C SER A 76 20.86 12.20 32.54
N ALA A 77 20.17 11.41 31.72
CA ALA A 77 20.71 10.91 30.46
C ALA A 77 20.85 12.03 29.41
N MET A 78 19.85 12.92 29.33
CA MET A 78 19.88 14.09 28.44
C MET A 78 21.01 15.07 28.79
N SER A 79 21.25 15.32 30.09
CA SER A 79 22.33 16.22 30.52
C SER A 79 23.74 15.67 30.27
N ARG A 80 23.86 14.36 30.00
CA ARG A 80 25.12 13.67 29.68
C ARG A 80 25.30 13.37 28.19
N SER A 81 24.30 13.65 27.36
CA SER A 81 24.35 13.41 25.92
C SER A 81 25.08 14.54 25.19
N ASN A 82 26.06 14.19 24.36
CA ASN A 82 26.99 15.12 23.71
C ASN A 82 26.41 15.90 22.51
N ARG A 83 27.17 16.93 22.12
CA ARG A 83 26.92 18.07 21.22
C ARG A 83 26.68 17.76 19.72
N GLU A 84 25.96 16.69 19.36
CA GLU A 84 25.57 16.41 17.96
C GLU A 84 24.18 16.99 17.59
N TYR A 85 23.48 17.58 18.57
CA TYR A 85 22.15 18.19 18.39
C TYR A 85 22.09 19.22 17.26
N TYR A 86 23.14 20.00 17.01
CA TYR A 86 23.13 21.02 15.95
C TYR A 86 23.14 20.43 14.55
N GLU A 87 23.95 19.39 14.31
CA GLU A 87 24.00 18.70 13.01
C GLU A 87 22.70 17.91 12.74
N ASP A 88 22.15 17.28 13.77
CA ASP A 88 20.85 16.59 13.67
C ASP A 88 19.68 17.56 13.50
N VAL A 89 19.73 18.74 14.12
CA VAL A 89 18.74 19.81 13.90
C VAL A 89 18.89 20.40 12.51
N LEU A 90 20.11 20.59 11.98
CA LEU A 90 20.32 21.05 10.61
C LEU A 90 19.83 20.03 9.59
N ALA A 91 20.14 18.74 9.75
CA ALA A 91 19.62 17.69 8.88
C ALA A 91 18.10 17.55 8.98
N SER A 92 17.52 17.66 10.18
CA SER A 92 16.06 17.59 10.37
C SER A 92 15.33 18.85 9.86
N THR A 93 15.94 20.02 9.96
CA THR A 93 15.40 21.27 9.39
C THR A 93 15.55 21.30 7.88
N GLU A 94 16.65 20.78 7.32
CA GLU A 94 16.82 20.63 5.87
C GLU A 94 15.81 19.63 5.30
N THR A 95 15.61 18.49 5.96
CA THR A 95 14.58 17.52 5.53
C THR A 95 13.17 18.08 5.67
N ALA A 96 12.87 18.82 6.75
CA ALA A 96 11.59 19.50 6.93
C ALA A 96 11.38 20.63 5.90
N PHE A 97 12.42 21.40 5.59
CA PHE A 97 12.39 22.46 4.58
C PHE A 97 12.24 21.87 3.18
N ASN A 98 12.97 20.81 2.84
CA ASN A 98 12.79 20.10 1.58
C ASN A 98 11.39 19.49 1.46
N ALA A 99 10.83 18.95 2.55
CA ALA A 99 9.45 18.47 2.59
C ALA A 99 8.42 19.60 2.42
N LEU A 100 8.64 20.76 3.06
CA LEU A 100 7.77 21.95 2.97
C LEU A 100 7.86 22.61 1.59
N SER A 101 9.05 22.77 1.04
CA SER A 101 9.29 23.34 -0.29
C SER A 101 8.72 22.43 -1.38
N ALA A 102 8.91 21.12 -1.28
CA ALA A 102 8.25 20.18 -2.19
C ALA A 102 6.72 20.19 -2.03
N ALA A 103 6.20 20.30 -0.80
CA ALA A 103 4.76 20.45 -0.58
C ALA A 103 4.20 21.75 -1.20
N LYS A 104 4.95 22.86 -1.14
CA LYS A 104 4.61 24.14 -1.75
C LYS A 104 4.68 24.12 -3.28
N GLU A 105 5.66 23.43 -3.84
CA GLU A 105 5.83 23.28 -5.29
C GLU A 105 4.85 22.29 -5.94
N GLY A 106 3.98 21.64 -5.16
CA GLY A 106 3.07 20.61 -5.66
C GLY A 106 3.78 19.35 -6.17
N SER A 107 5.12 19.32 -6.15
CA SER A 107 5.94 18.16 -6.49
C SER A 107 6.02 17.24 -5.27
N ALA A 108 5.81 15.95 -5.43
CA ALA A 108 6.18 15.04 -4.35
C ALA A 108 7.72 15.05 -4.29
N ALA A 109 8.30 15.47 -3.15
CA ALA A 109 9.67 15.09 -2.85
C ALA A 109 9.70 13.56 -3.02
N ALA A 110 10.38 13.08 -4.06
CA ALA A 110 10.51 11.66 -4.29
C ALA A 110 11.04 11.09 -2.97
N PRO A 111 10.35 10.12 -2.32
CA PRO A 111 10.77 9.60 -1.03
C PRO A 111 12.16 9.02 -1.23
N THR A 112 13.17 9.78 -0.81
CA THR A 112 14.56 9.40 -1.03
C THR A 112 14.80 8.26 -0.06
N PRO A 113 15.10 7.04 -0.55
CA PRO A 113 15.25 5.90 0.35
C PRO A 113 16.39 6.22 1.33
N GLN A 114 16.11 6.21 2.63
CA GLN A 114 17.12 6.48 3.67
C GLN A 114 18.29 5.48 3.62
N LYS A 115 18.12 4.32 2.98
CA LYS A 115 19.15 3.30 2.82
C LYS A 115 19.11 2.73 1.41
N ILE A 116 20.01 3.21 0.56
CA ILE A 116 20.17 2.73 -0.82
C ILE A 116 21.25 1.67 -0.84
N ARG A 117 20.94 0.48 -1.38
CA ARG A 117 21.96 -0.54 -1.64
C ARG A 117 22.74 -0.15 -2.90
N VAL A 118 23.93 0.41 -2.74
CA VAL A 118 24.86 0.66 -3.85
C VAL A 118 25.52 -0.65 -4.26
N GLY A 119 24.89 -1.34 -5.22
CA GLY A 119 25.52 -2.44 -5.98
C GLY A 119 26.29 -1.91 -7.19
N LYS A 120 26.58 -2.79 -8.16
CA LYS A 120 27.21 -2.41 -9.43
C LYS A 120 26.49 -1.24 -10.10
N SER A 121 27.25 -0.24 -10.55
CA SER A 121 26.75 0.93 -11.29
C SER A 121 26.37 0.55 -12.73
N GLY A 122 25.44 1.31 -13.33
CA GLY A 122 24.90 1.06 -14.66
C GLY A 122 23.69 0.12 -14.70
N LEU A 123 22.94 0.19 -15.81
CA LEU A 123 21.77 -0.66 -16.08
C LEU A 123 22.17 -2.07 -16.55
N GLY A 124 23.30 -2.16 -17.27
CA GLY A 124 23.86 -3.40 -17.80
C GLY A 124 23.05 -4.05 -18.94
N LYS A 125 21.81 -3.63 -19.18
CA LYS A 125 20.88 -4.13 -20.22
C LYS A 125 19.90 -3.04 -20.65
N GLY A 126 19.35 -3.21 -21.86
CA GLY A 126 18.30 -2.36 -22.43
C GLY A 126 18.85 -1.29 -23.37
N GLU A 127 18.18 -1.13 -24.51
CA GLU A 127 18.44 -0.09 -25.51
C GLU A 127 17.16 0.70 -25.79
N GLY A 128 17.31 2.01 -26.04
CA GLY A 128 16.18 2.91 -26.29
C GLY A 128 15.14 2.89 -25.17
N ALA A 129 13.87 2.68 -25.54
CA ALA A 129 12.75 2.67 -24.61
C ALA A 129 12.82 1.51 -23.58
N SER A 130 13.43 0.38 -23.94
CA SER A 130 13.54 -0.77 -23.03
C SER A 130 14.44 -0.51 -21.82
N ALA A 131 15.31 0.51 -21.90
CA ALA A 131 16.12 0.95 -20.77
C ALA A 131 15.28 1.42 -19.57
N LEU A 132 14.06 1.94 -19.81
CA LEU A 132 13.13 2.36 -18.76
C LEU A 132 12.75 1.18 -17.84
N PHE A 133 12.40 0.03 -18.43
CA PHE A 133 12.06 -1.18 -17.67
C PHE A 133 13.21 -1.66 -16.79
N TYR A 134 14.42 -1.78 -17.35
CA TYR A 134 15.59 -2.24 -16.58
C TYR A 134 16.00 -1.24 -15.50
N LYS A 135 15.85 0.05 -15.78
CA LYS A 135 16.05 1.13 -14.80
C LYS A 135 15.09 0.95 -13.62
N HIS A 136 13.80 0.80 -13.89
CA HIS A 136 12.79 0.62 -12.86
C HIS A 136 13.05 -0.63 -12.00
N MET A 137 13.36 -1.78 -12.63
CA MET A 137 13.74 -3.00 -11.91
C MET A 137 14.95 -2.79 -10.99
N LEU A 138 15.96 -2.07 -11.46
CA LEU A 138 17.17 -1.78 -10.68
C LEU A 138 16.86 -0.83 -9.51
N GLU A 139 16.08 0.22 -9.74
CA GLU A 139 15.66 1.15 -8.71
C GLU A 139 14.85 0.44 -7.61
N ARG A 140 13.92 -0.43 -7.99
CA ARG A 140 13.15 -1.23 -7.02
C ARG A 140 14.05 -2.14 -6.20
N ARG A 141 15.02 -2.82 -6.83
CA ARG A 141 16.03 -3.64 -6.14
C ARG A 141 16.90 -2.84 -5.15
N ARG A 142 17.27 -1.61 -5.50
CA ARG A 142 18.14 -0.77 -4.65
C ARG A 142 17.41 -0.05 -3.53
N SER A 143 16.13 0.27 -3.75
CA SER A 143 15.31 1.08 -2.83
C SER A 143 14.48 0.26 -1.84
N ARG A 144 14.25 -1.03 -2.09
CA ARG A 144 13.45 -1.89 -1.20
C ARG A 144 14.21 -3.14 -0.76
N ASN A 145 14.04 -3.50 0.51
CA ASN A 145 14.55 -4.76 1.05
C ASN A 145 13.63 -5.95 0.73
N PHE A 146 12.33 -5.69 0.56
CA PHE A 146 11.29 -6.66 0.24
C PHE A 146 10.71 -6.41 -1.15
N ILE A 147 10.11 -7.44 -1.74
CA ILE A 147 9.45 -7.36 -3.06
C ILE A 147 8.25 -6.40 -3.01
N LEU A 148 7.51 -6.44 -1.90
CA LEU A 148 6.38 -5.56 -1.61
C LEU A 148 6.81 -4.35 -0.75
N SER A 149 6.13 -3.21 -0.93
CA SER A 149 6.27 -2.07 -0.01
C SER A 149 5.60 -2.33 1.33
N PRO A 150 5.97 -1.60 2.41
CA PRO A 150 5.27 -1.69 3.69
C PRO A 150 3.75 -1.45 3.58
N SER A 151 3.31 -0.51 2.75
CA SER A 151 1.88 -0.26 2.50
C SER A 151 1.20 -1.43 1.78
N GLU A 152 1.84 -2.00 0.75
CA GLU A 152 1.36 -3.20 0.04
C GLU A 152 1.21 -4.39 1.02
N ILE A 153 2.15 -4.56 1.96
CA ILE A 153 2.08 -5.61 3.00
C ILE A 153 0.88 -5.38 3.93
N ILE A 154 0.69 -4.15 4.41
CA ILE A 154 -0.45 -3.81 5.26
C ILE A 154 -1.77 -4.09 4.53
N PHE A 155 -1.88 -3.65 3.27
CA PHE A 155 -3.09 -3.88 2.48
C PHE A 155 -3.33 -5.37 2.23
N ALA A 156 -2.29 -6.15 1.93
CA ALA A 156 -2.41 -7.60 1.80
C ALA A 156 -2.93 -8.26 3.08
N LEU A 157 -2.38 -7.89 4.25
CA LEU A 157 -2.84 -8.40 5.55
C LEU A 157 -4.29 -8.01 5.85
N VAL A 158 -4.69 -6.78 5.54
CA VAL A 158 -6.07 -6.31 5.73
C VAL A 158 -7.04 -7.06 4.81
N ILE A 159 -6.68 -7.31 3.54
CA ILE A 159 -7.50 -8.09 2.60
C ILE A 159 -7.64 -9.55 3.06
N ILE A 160 -6.54 -10.18 3.49
CA ILE A 160 -6.56 -11.54 4.03
C ILE A 160 -7.41 -11.57 5.30
N GLY A 161 -7.24 -10.61 6.22
CA GLY A 161 -8.08 -10.45 7.41
C GLY A 161 -9.56 -10.30 7.07
N PHE A 162 -9.89 -9.46 6.09
CA PHE A 162 -11.25 -9.23 5.60
C PHE A 162 -11.88 -10.52 5.04
N SER A 163 -11.10 -11.36 4.37
CA SER A 163 -11.59 -12.63 3.83
C SER A 163 -12.11 -13.61 4.90
N PHE A 164 -11.57 -13.56 6.12
CA PHE A 164 -12.08 -14.37 7.24
C PHE A 164 -13.51 -13.96 7.63
N PHE A 165 -13.80 -12.66 7.65
CA PHE A 165 -15.13 -12.13 7.96
C PHE A 165 -16.14 -12.41 6.84
N MET A 166 -15.68 -12.43 5.59
CA MET A 166 -16.51 -12.65 4.40
C MET A 166 -16.62 -14.13 4.00
N SER A 167 -16.13 -15.07 4.82
CA SER A 167 -16.11 -16.50 4.49
C SER A 167 -17.48 -17.09 4.14
N LYS A 168 -18.56 -16.52 4.68
CA LYS A 168 -19.94 -16.93 4.39
C LYS A 168 -20.56 -16.24 3.16
N SER A 169 -20.00 -15.11 2.72
CA SER A 169 -20.55 -14.29 1.63
C SER A 169 -19.90 -14.57 0.27
N GLY A 170 -18.88 -15.45 0.23
CA GLY A 170 -18.16 -15.80 -0.99
C GLY A 170 -17.04 -14.81 -1.36
N ILE A 171 -16.48 -15.00 -2.56
CA ILE A 171 -15.28 -14.30 -3.03
C ILE A 171 -15.55 -12.87 -3.56
N ILE A 172 -16.76 -12.60 -4.04
CA ILE A 172 -17.09 -11.32 -4.70
C ILE A 172 -16.85 -10.09 -3.81
N PRO A 173 -17.29 -10.06 -2.53
CA PRO A 173 -16.99 -8.94 -1.64
C PRO A 173 -15.48 -8.74 -1.40
N VAL A 174 -14.74 -9.85 -1.32
CA VAL A 174 -13.28 -9.81 -1.10
C VAL A 174 -12.56 -9.23 -2.32
N ILE A 175 -12.99 -9.57 -3.53
CA ILE A 175 -12.46 -8.98 -4.77
C ILE A 175 -12.80 -7.49 -4.84
N ALA A 176 -14.05 -7.11 -4.58
CA ALA A 176 -14.45 -5.71 -4.59
C ALA A 176 -13.63 -4.87 -3.59
N PHE A 177 -13.46 -5.37 -2.37
CA PHE A 177 -12.64 -4.72 -1.34
C PHE A 177 -11.15 -4.67 -1.72
N SER A 178 -10.60 -5.77 -2.26
CA SER A 178 -9.22 -5.83 -2.76
C SER A 178 -8.98 -4.82 -3.89
N SER A 179 -9.92 -4.69 -4.83
CA SER A 179 -9.84 -3.72 -5.92
C SER A 179 -9.92 -2.28 -5.39
N TYR A 180 -10.78 -2.01 -4.41
CA TYR A 180 -10.83 -0.70 -3.74
C TYR A 180 -9.50 -0.33 -3.08
N MET A 181 -8.92 -1.25 -2.30
CA MET A 181 -7.60 -1.03 -1.66
C MET A 181 -6.50 -0.83 -2.69
N MET A 182 -6.61 -1.46 -3.86
CA MET A 182 -5.65 -1.33 -4.95
C MET A 182 -5.57 0.10 -5.50
N VAL A 183 -6.70 0.81 -5.58
CA VAL A 183 -6.74 2.20 -6.09
C VAL A 183 -5.72 3.08 -5.35
N PHE A 184 -5.69 3.01 -4.02
CA PHE A 184 -4.72 3.75 -3.21
C PHE A 184 -3.27 3.33 -3.47
N SER A 185 -3.02 2.02 -3.64
CA SER A 185 -1.68 1.51 -3.93
C SER A 185 -1.16 1.99 -5.28
N VAL A 186 -2.04 2.07 -6.29
CA VAL A 186 -1.70 2.49 -7.65
C VAL A 186 -1.46 4.01 -7.71
N THR A 187 -2.25 4.83 -7.02
CA THR A 187 -2.01 6.28 -6.93
C THR A 187 -0.66 6.63 -6.30
N MET A 188 -0.23 5.87 -5.29
CA MET A 188 1.09 6.00 -4.66
C MET A 188 2.25 5.43 -5.53
N GLY A 189 1.94 4.95 -6.73
CA GLY A 189 2.87 4.35 -7.66
C GLY A 189 3.91 5.34 -8.20
N ARG A 190 5.06 4.79 -8.61
CA ARG A 190 6.21 5.57 -9.12
C ARG A 190 6.02 6.10 -10.53
N PHE A 191 5.07 5.54 -11.28
CA PHE A 191 4.83 5.92 -12.67
C PHE A 191 4.55 7.42 -12.83
N ASN A 192 3.72 8.01 -11.95
CA ASN A 192 3.46 9.46 -11.95
C ASN A 192 4.74 10.30 -11.81
N LEU A 193 5.65 9.88 -10.93
CA LEU A 193 6.91 10.58 -10.69
C LEU A 193 7.89 10.41 -11.87
N GLU A 194 7.77 9.32 -12.62
CA GLU A 194 8.57 9.06 -13.82
C GLU A 194 8.19 10.01 -14.96
N LEU A 195 6.89 10.33 -15.10
CA LEU A 195 6.41 11.28 -16.11
C LEU A 195 6.98 12.69 -15.90
N MET A 196 7.28 13.07 -14.66
CA MET A 196 7.89 14.38 -14.35
C MET A 196 9.37 14.48 -14.77
N LYS A 197 9.99 13.40 -15.26
CA LYS A 197 11.43 13.38 -15.55
C LYS A 197 11.72 13.68 -17.03
N PRO A 198 12.52 14.71 -17.35
CA PRO A 198 12.76 15.11 -18.74
C PRO A 198 13.31 14.01 -19.66
N TYR A 199 14.12 13.08 -19.14
CA TYR A 199 14.75 12.06 -19.98
C TYR A 199 13.74 11.11 -20.63
N ILE A 200 12.54 10.91 -20.08
CA ILE A 200 11.55 10.00 -20.68
C ILE A 200 11.11 10.54 -22.05
N TYR A 201 11.07 11.87 -22.20
CA TYR A 201 10.71 12.54 -23.44
C TYR A 201 11.88 12.56 -24.44
N LEU A 202 13.12 12.64 -23.95
CA LEU A 202 14.33 12.74 -24.78
C LEU A 202 14.77 11.43 -25.46
N ILE A 203 14.28 10.27 -25.03
CA ILE A 203 14.61 8.99 -25.67
C ILE A 203 14.12 8.99 -27.13
N PRO A 204 14.97 8.75 -28.15
CA PRO A 204 14.60 8.83 -29.56
C PRO A 204 13.85 7.57 -30.05
N GLU A 205 12.67 7.32 -29.49
CA GLU A 205 11.79 6.17 -29.78
C GLU A 205 10.32 6.64 -29.85
N PRO A 206 9.39 5.89 -30.46
CA PRO A 206 7.99 6.31 -30.54
C PRO A 206 7.35 6.38 -29.14
N PRO A 207 6.51 7.40 -28.86
CA PRO A 207 5.88 7.63 -27.54
C PRO A 207 5.22 6.40 -26.93
N PHE A 208 4.49 5.63 -27.74
CA PHE A 208 3.78 4.44 -27.30
C PHE A 208 4.72 3.35 -26.77
N LYS A 209 5.88 3.16 -27.40
CA LYS A 209 6.88 2.17 -26.98
C LYS A 209 7.50 2.58 -25.64
N LYS A 210 7.78 3.88 -25.44
CA LYS A 210 8.26 4.42 -24.15
C LYS A 210 7.23 4.16 -23.05
N LEU A 211 5.96 4.42 -23.33
CA LEU A 211 4.86 4.21 -22.39
C LEU A 211 4.73 2.75 -21.96
N ILE A 212 4.74 1.81 -22.92
CA ILE A 212 4.68 0.37 -22.62
C ILE A 212 5.84 -0.06 -21.73
N PHE A 213 7.08 0.33 -22.05
CA PHE A 213 8.24 -0.04 -21.23
C PHE A 213 8.21 0.63 -19.85
N ALA A 214 7.70 1.85 -19.74
CA ALA A 214 7.55 2.55 -18.45
C ALA A 214 6.53 1.87 -17.52
N ILE A 215 5.45 1.28 -18.05
CA ILE A 215 4.46 0.54 -17.24
C ILE A 215 4.81 -0.94 -17.06
N SER A 216 5.69 -1.49 -17.92
CA SER A 216 5.98 -2.93 -17.95
C SER A 216 6.59 -3.48 -16.65
N GLU A 217 7.26 -2.63 -15.86
CA GLU A 217 7.82 -3.01 -14.56
C GLU A 217 6.71 -3.46 -13.59
N MET A 218 5.49 -2.94 -13.72
CA MET A 218 4.40 -3.25 -12.81
C MET A 218 3.98 -4.72 -12.84
N PHE A 219 3.98 -5.35 -14.03
CA PHE A 219 3.44 -6.70 -14.24
C PHE A 219 4.01 -7.78 -13.33
N PRO A 220 5.34 -8.02 -13.28
CA PRO A 220 5.90 -9.09 -12.46
C PRO A 220 5.58 -8.91 -10.97
N PHE A 221 5.52 -7.67 -10.50
CA PHE A 221 5.26 -7.40 -9.10
C PHE A 221 3.77 -7.42 -8.74
N ALA A 222 2.90 -6.96 -9.63
CA ALA A 222 1.45 -7.12 -9.48
C ALA A 222 1.06 -8.61 -9.42
N LEU A 223 1.74 -9.46 -10.20
CA LEU A 223 1.56 -10.92 -10.13
C LEU A 223 1.95 -11.47 -8.76
N VAL A 224 3.14 -11.11 -8.24
CA VAL A 224 3.61 -11.58 -6.93
C VAL A 224 2.69 -11.09 -5.80
N GLU A 225 2.26 -9.83 -5.84
CA GLU A 225 1.31 -9.27 -4.88
C GLU A 225 -0.03 -10.02 -4.92
N ALA A 226 -0.58 -10.25 -6.12
CA ALA A 226 -1.81 -11.00 -6.31
C ALA A 226 -1.71 -12.44 -5.79
N LEU A 227 -0.56 -13.11 -6.00
CA LEU A 227 -0.32 -14.45 -5.46
C LEU A 227 -0.26 -14.45 -3.93
N ILE A 228 0.45 -13.49 -3.33
CA ILE A 228 0.57 -13.38 -1.86
C ILE A 228 -0.80 -13.16 -1.21
N ILE A 229 -1.71 -12.43 -1.87
CA ILE A 229 -3.06 -12.15 -1.37
C ILE A 229 -4.00 -13.34 -1.62
N PHE A 230 -4.11 -13.79 -2.87
CA PHE A 230 -5.18 -14.70 -3.27
C PHE A 230 -4.88 -16.18 -2.99
N LEU A 231 -3.62 -16.58 -2.77
CA LEU A 231 -3.32 -17.94 -2.32
C LEU A 231 -3.89 -18.22 -0.90
N PRO A 232 -3.63 -17.39 0.13
CA PRO A 232 -4.30 -17.52 1.42
C PRO A 232 -5.81 -17.35 1.34
N VAL A 233 -6.32 -16.37 0.57
CA VAL A 233 -7.77 -16.14 0.44
C VAL A 233 -8.47 -17.34 -0.18
N GLY A 234 -7.90 -17.94 -1.22
CA GLY A 234 -8.42 -19.17 -1.84
C GLY A 234 -8.50 -20.32 -0.85
N TYR A 235 -7.48 -20.48 0.00
CA TYR A 235 -7.49 -21.47 1.08
C TYR A 235 -8.56 -21.18 2.14
N ILE A 236 -8.69 -19.93 2.60
CA ILE A 236 -9.66 -19.52 3.64
C ILE A 236 -11.10 -19.73 3.16
N LEU A 237 -11.38 -19.42 1.90
CA LEU A 237 -12.71 -19.52 1.31
C LEU A 237 -13.02 -20.90 0.70
N GLY A 238 -12.07 -21.84 0.74
CA GLY A 238 -12.23 -23.18 0.15
C GLY A 238 -12.41 -23.17 -1.37
N LEU A 239 -11.81 -22.21 -2.07
CA LEU A 239 -11.90 -22.10 -3.53
C LEU A 239 -11.10 -23.19 -4.23
N THR A 240 -11.55 -23.55 -5.43
CA THR A 240 -10.76 -24.44 -6.30
C THR A 240 -9.47 -23.76 -6.75
N ALA A 241 -8.46 -24.54 -7.12
CA ALA A 241 -7.20 -24.01 -7.68
C ALA A 241 -7.45 -23.15 -8.93
N PHE A 242 -8.46 -23.52 -9.73
CA PHE A 242 -8.87 -22.78 -10.91
C PHE A 242 -9.46 -21.40 -10.55
N GLU A 243 -10.40 -21.34 -9.60
CA GLU A 243 -10.99 -20.07 -9.16
C GLU A 243 -9.97 -19.16 -8.49
N THR A 244 -9.04 -19.73 -7.72
CA THR A 244 -7.93 -18.99 -7.12
C THR A 244 -7.04 -18.37 -8.19
N ALA A 245 -6.70 -19.13 -9.25
CA ALA A 245 -5.94 -18.61 -10.38
C ALA A 245 -6.70 -17.49 -11.12
N LEU A 246 -8.02 -17.63 -11.30
CA LEU A 246 -8.85 -16.56 -11.85
C LEU A 246 -8.83 -15.30 -10.98
N CYS A 247 -8.88 -15.42 -9.65
CA CYS A 247 -8.77 -14.27 -8.76
C CYS A 247 -7.43 -13.53 -8.93
N VAL A 248 -6.33 -14.27 -9.07
CA VAL A 248 -5.00 -13.70 -9.33
C VAL A 248 -5.00 -12.94 -10.66
N ILE A 249 -5.55 -13.54 -11.72
CA ILE A 249 -5.64 -12.90 -13.05
C ILE A 249 -6.50 -11.63 -12.99
N VAL A 250 -7.68 -11.70 -12.36
CA VAL A 250 -8.57 -10.56 -12.18
C VAL A 250 -7.87 -9.46 -11.40
N ARG A 251 -7.13 -9.78 -10.34
CA ARG A 251 -6.38 -8.79 -9.56
C ARG A 251 -5.29 -8.09 -10.37
N VAL A 252 -4.57 -8.84 -11.22
CA VAL A 252 -3.59 -8.24 -12.16
C VAL A 252 -4.30 -7.37 -13.19
N SER A 253 -5.46 -7.80 -13.70
CA SER A 253 -6.25 -7.02 -14.68
C SER A 253 -6.71 -5.66 -14.13
N PHE A 254 -7.13 -5.60 -12.86
CA PHE A 254 -7.48 -4.34 -12.20
C PHE A 254 -6.27 -3.41 -12.08
N GLY A 255 -5.08 -3.95 -11.79
CA GLY A 255 -3.87 -3.13 -11.77
C GLY A 255 -3.56 -2.48 -13.11
N PHE A 256 -3.78 -3.23 -14.19
CA PHE A 256 -3.61 -2.71 -15.53
C PHE A 256 -4.64 -1.63 -15.86
N LEU A 257 -5.91 -1.85 -15.51
CA LEU A 257 -7.00 -0.89 -15.71
C LEU A 257 -6.76 0.41 -14.95
N PHE A 258 -6.45 0.33 -13.65
CA PHE A 258 -6.19 1.48 -12.80
C PHE A 258 -4.94 2.26 -13.19
N THR A 259 -3.91 1.58 -13.71
CA THR A 259 -2.76 2.28 -14.32
C THR A 259 -3.17 3.02 -15.59
N GLY A 260 -4.09 2.46 -16.39
CA GLY A 260 -4.74 3.17 -17.48
C GLY A 260 -5.50 4.41 -17.00
N GLY A 261 -6.19 4.33 -15.85
CA GLY A 261 -6.85 5.48 -15.22
C GLY A 261 -5.90 6.63 -14.92
N ILE A 262 -4.71 6.34 -14.40
CA ILE A 262 -3.65 7.34 -14.20
C ILE A 262 -3.25 8.00 -15.53
N ILE A 263 -3.04 7.18 -16.57
CA ILE A 263 -2.64 7.67 -17.90
C ILE A 263 -3.71 8.59 -18.50
N ILE A 264 -5.00 8.32 -18.28
CA ILE A 264 -6.09 9.21 -18.70
C ILE A 264 -6.00 10.54 -17.95
N VAL A 265 -5.88 10.51 -16.62
CA VAL A 265 -5.82 11.72 -15.79
C VAL A 265 -4.65 12.61 -16.23
N GLU A 266 -3.48 12.02 -16.41
CA GLU A 266 -2.30 12.73 -16.90
C GLU A 266 -2.47 13.24 -18.33
N ARG A 267 -3.16 12.50 -19.21
CA ARG A 267 -3.44 12.95 -20.56
C ARG A 267 -4.37 14.15 -20.61
N ILE A 268 -5.37 14.23 -19.72
CA ILE A 268 -6.35 15.32 -19.76
C ILE A 268 -5.80 16.60 -19.11
N TRP A 269 -5.01 16.47 -18.03
CA TRP A 269 -4.59 17.63 -17.23
C TRP A 269 -3.07 17.87 -17.14
N GLY A 270 -2.22 16.96 -17.63
CA GLY A 270 -0.78 17.17 -17.77
C GLY A 270 -0.05 17.60 -16.49
N GLY A 271 -0.48 17.10 -15.32
CA GLY A 271 0.11 17.47 -14.03
C GLY A 271 -0.23 18.85 -13.48
N SER A 272 -1.10 19.64 -14.13
CA SER A 272 -1.47 21.01 -13.69
C SER A 272 -2.44 21.06 -12.50
N LEU A 273 -3.06 19.93 -12.14
CA LEU A 273 -4.00 19.84 -11.02
C LEU A 273 -3.26 19.84 -9.67
N SER A 274 -3.90 20.46 -8.66
CA SER A 274 -3.46 20.24 -7.27
C SER A 274 -3.56 18.74 -6.93
N LYS A 275 -2.66 18.25 -6.05
CA LYS A 275 -2.60 16.83 -5.67
C LYS A 275 -3.97 16.27 -5.28
N MET A 276 -4.74 17.01 -4.49
CA MET A 276 -6.07 16.58 -4.05
C MET A 276 -7.06 16.48 -5.22
N ALA A 277 -7.06 17.46 -6.13
CA ALA A 277 -7.93 17.44 -7.30
C ALA A 277 -7.56 16.30 -8.27
N GLY A 278 -6.26 16.02 -8.47
CA GLY A 278 -5.80 14.90 -9.28
C GLY A 278 -6.25 13.55 -8.72
N VAL A 279 -6.18 13.35 -7.40
CA VAL A 279 -6.67 12.12 -6.74
C VAL A 279 -8.17 11.97 -6.85
N LEU A 280 -8.95 13.05 -6.66
CA LEU A 280 -10.41 13.00 -6.81
C LEU A 280 -10.83 12.69 -8.25
N LEU A 281 -10.19 13.32 -9.23
CA LEU A 281 -10.44 13.04 -10.64
C LEU A 281 -10.09 11.58 -10.98
N TYR A 282 -8.98 11.07 -10.44
CA TYR A 282 -8.58 9.68 -10.60
C TYR A 282 -9.64 8.70 -10.11
N PHE A 283 -10.23 8.93 -8.92
CA PHE A 283 -11.35 8.11 -8.44
C PHE A 283 -12.57 8.15 -9.38
N LEU A 284 -12.91 9.33 -9.92
CA LEU A 284 -14.02 9.46 -10.87
C LEU A 284 -13.76 8.69 -12.17
N VAL A 285 -12.54 8.80 -12.70
CA VAL A 285 -12.11 8.06 -13.90
C VAL A 285 -12.14 6.56 -13.63
N ASP A 286 -11.62 6.10 -12.50
CA ASP A 286 -11.59 4.68 -12.12
C ASP A 286 -13.00 4.08 -12.02
N ILE A 287 -13.97 4.82 -11.48
CA ILE A 287 -15.38 4.40 -11.46
C ILE A 287 -15.88 4.19 -12.89
N ILE A 288 -15.59 5.13 -13.81
CA ILE A 288 -16.09 5.08 -15.19
C ILE A 288 -15.46 3.91 -15.98
N ILE A 289 -14.15 3.71 -15.88
CA ILE A 289 -13.43 2.70 -16.68
C ILE A 289 -13.70 1.26 -16.22
N VAL A 290 -14.19 1.07 -14.98
CA VAL A 290 -14.58 -0.25 -14.45
C VAL A 290 -15.97 -0.68 -14.93
N ILE A 291 -16.87 0.27 -15.23
CA ILE A 291 -18.27 -0.01 -15.65
C ILE A 291 -18.35 -1.03 -16.79
N PRO A 292 -17.57 -0.94 -17.90
CA PRO A 292 -17.65 -1.91 -19.00
C PRO A 292 -17.37 -3.34 -18.56
N ALA A 293 -16.44 -3.55 -17.63
CA ALA A 293 -16.07 -4.86 -17.14
C ALA A 293 -17.15 -5.44 -16.21
N ILE A 294 -17.73 -4.61 -15.34
CA ILE A 294 -18.86 -5.01 -14.50
C ILE A 294 -20.09 -5.33 -15.36
N ALA A 295 -20.41 -4.48 -16.34
CA ALA A 295 -21.53 -4.69 -17.24
C ALA A 295 -21.39 -6.01 -18.02
N LEU A 296 -20.18 -6.32 -18.50
CA LEU A 296 -19.89 -7.59 -19.16
C LEU A 296 -20.08 -8.79 -18.21
N ALA A 297 -19.59 -8.68 -16.96
CA ALA A 297 -19.74 -9.73 -15.97
C ALA A 297 -21.21 -9.97 -15.58
N VAL A 298 -21.99 -8.90 -15.40
CA VAL A 298 -23.43 -8.97 -15.12
C VAL A 298 -24.20 -9.56 -16.30
N PHE A 299 -23.88 -9.15 -17.53
CA PHE A 299 -24.52 -9.69 -18.74
C PHE A 299 -24.31 -11.20 -18.85
N VAL A 300 -23.08 -11.67 -18.66
CA VAL A 300 -22.77 -13.12 -18.70
C VAL A 300 -23.48 -13.85 -17.55
N ALA A 301 -23.47 -13.31 -16.34
CA ALA A 301 -24.16 -13.92 -15.20
C ALA A 301 -25.68 -14.05 -15.44
N LEU A 302 -26.33 -13.03 -16.02
CA LEU A 302 -27.76 -13.05 -16.33
C LEU A 302 -28.12 -13.95 -17.51
N SER A 303 -27.18 -14.18 -18.44
CA SER A 303 -27.40 -15.05 -19.60
C SER A 303 -27.49 -16.54 -19.26
N GLY A 304 -27.18 -16.93 -18.01
CA GLY A 304 -27.17 -18.33 -17.57
C GLY A 304 -26.00 -19.14 -18.13
N PHE A 305 -25.02 -18.49 -18.76
CA PHE A 305 -23.86 -19.13 -19.38
C PHE A 305 -22.80 -19.50 -18.34
N ASN A 306 -22.95 -20.69 -17.75
CA ASN A 306 -22.02 -21.23 -16.76
C ASN A 306 -21.09 -22.27 -17.40
N LEU A 307 -19.93 -21.84 -17.90
CA LEU A 307 -18.94 -22.73 -18.53
C LEU A 307 -18.23 -23.68 -17.54
N PHE A 308 -17.91 -23.20 -16.33
CA PHE A 308 -17.06 -23.93 -15.38
C PHE A 308 -17.58 -23.88 -13.92
N SER A 309 -17.84 -22.68 -13.40
CA SER A 309 -18.51 -22.46 -12.10
C SER A 309 -19.23 -21.12 -12.11
N GLU A 310 -20.20 -20.92 -11.20
CA GLU A 310 -20.90 -19.64 -11.05
C GLU A 310 -19.91 -18.49 -10.76
N THR A 311 -18.90 -18.76 -9.95
CA THR A 311 -17.80 -17.82 -9.68
C THR A 311 -17.01 -17.50 -10.95
N ALA A 312 -16.63 -18.53 -11.73
CA ALA A 312 -15.88 -18.34 -12.97
C ALA A 312 -16.66 -17.55 -14.03
N ALA A 313 -17.99 -17.71 -14.08
CA ALA A 313 -18.88 -16.96 -14.96
C ALA A 313 -18.85 -15.45 -14.70
N ILE A 314 -18.48 -15.01 -13.48
CA ILE A 314 -18.29 -13.60 -13.13
C ILE A 314 -16.83 -13.17 -13.32
N LEU A 315 -15.87 -13.97 -12.87
CA LEU A 315 -14.44 -13.58 -12.86
C LEU A 315 -13.83 -13.47 -14.25
N ILE A 316 -14.16 -14.39 -15.17
CA ILE A 316 -13.62 -14.39 -16.53
C ILE A 316 -14.01 -13.11 -17.29
N PRO A 317 -15.31 -12.78 -17.45
CA PRO A 317 -15.71 -11.55 -18.14
C PRO A 317 -15.21 -10.29 -17.44
N LEU A 318 -15.13 -10.28 -16.11
CA LEU A 318 -14.56 -9.14 -15.38
C LEU A 318 -13.08 -8.93 -15.75
N GLY A 319 -12.27 -9.99 -15.74
CA GLY A 319 -10.86 -9.92 -16.11
C GLY A 319 -10.66 -9.53 -17.57
N VAL A 320 -11.43 -10.12 -18.49
CA VAL A 320 -11.38 -9.80 -19.93
C VAL A 320 -11.79 -8.36 -20.18
N GLY A 321 -12.90 -7.91 -19.59
CA GLY A 321 -13.38 -6.54 -19.70
C GLY A 321 -12.35 -5.52 -19.21
N ASN A 322 -11.71 -5.78 -18.07
CA ASN A 322 -10.64 -4.93 -17.54
C ASN A 322 -9.46 -4.83 -18.52
N VAL A 323 -8.98 -5.96 -19.07
CA VAL A 323 -7.87 -5.96 -20.02
C VAL A 323 -8.23 -5.23 -21.30
N LEU A 324 -9.42 -5.45 -21.86
CA LEU A 324 -9.89 -4.77 -23.07
C LEU A 324 -10.00 -3.26 -22.85
N SER A 325 -10.62 -2.83 -21.74
CA SER A 325 -10.71 -1.42 -21.37
C SER A 325 -9.31 -0.82 -21.22
N ALA A 326 -8.39 -1.48 -20.51
CA ALA A 326 -7.03 -0.99 -20.34
C ALA A 326 -6.25 -0.87 -21.66
N LEU A 327 -6.38 -1.86 -22.56
CA LEU A 327 -5.76 -1.81 -23.89
C LEU A 327 -6.33 -0.68 -24.75
N LEU A 328 -7.65 -0.48 -24.71
CA LEU A 328 -8.31 0.63 -25.39
C LEU A 328 -7.78 1.97 -24.87
N ILE A 329 -7.66 2.13 -23.55
CA ILE A 329 -7.12 3.33 -22.92
C ILE A 329 -5.69 3.58 -23.38
N LEU A 330 -4.82 2.58 -23.33
CA LEU A 330 -3.44 2.72 -23.79
C LEU A 330 -3.34 3.10 -25.27
N PHE A 331 -4.22 2.56 -26.11
CA PHE A 331 -4.29 2.89 -27.52
C PHE A 331 -4.75 4.34 -27.77
N LEU A 332 -5.75 4.82 -27.01
CA LEU A 332 -6.25 6.20 -27.08
C LEU A 332 -5.21 7.21 -26.55
N CYS A 333 -4.45 6.84 -25.52
CA CYS A 333 -3.43 7.66 -24.87
C CYS A 333 -2.02 7.47 -25.46
N ARG A 334 -1.88 6.80 -26.61
CA ARG A 334 -0.57 6.42 -27.20
C ARG A 334 0.41 7.58 -27.44
N ASN A 335 -0.11 8.79 -27.63
CA ASN A 335 0.67 10.00 -27.92
C ASN A 335 0.86 10.90 -26.68
N MET A 336 0.56 10.41 -25.47
CA MET A 336 0.69 11.20 -24.25
C MET A 336 2.11 11.74 -24.05
N LEU A 337 3.13 10.95 -24.37
CA LEU A 337 4.55 11.34 -24.22
C LEU A 337 5.10 12.18 -25.39
N GLN A 338 4.24 12.65 -26.30
CA GLN A 338 4.65 13.48 -27.43
C GLN A 338 4.67 14.98 -27.08
N TYR A 339 3.89 15.39 -26.09
CA TYR A 339 3.75 16.79 -25.67
C TYR A 339 4.38 16.91 -24.28
N ALA A 340 5.59 17.48 -24.23
CA ALA A 340 6.35 17.67 -22.99
C ALA A 340 6.29 19.14 -22.50
N GLU A 341 5.43 19.97 -23.07
CA GLU A 341 5.38 21.41 -22.78
C GLU A 341 3.95 21.85 -22.44
N THR A 342 3.76 22.20 -21.17
CA THR A 342 3.17 23.49 -20.75
C THR A 342 3.75 23.88 -19.41
#